data_AF-A0A3D2YSX7-F1
#
_entry.id   AF-A0A3D2YSX7-F1
#
_cell.length_a   1.000
_cell.length_b   1.000
_cell.length_c   1.000
_cell.angle_alpha   90.00
_cell.angle_beta   90.00
_cell.angle_gamma   90.00
#
_symmetry.space_group_name_H-M   'P 1'
#
loop_
_entity.id
_entity.type
_entity.pdbx_description
1 polymer ?
#
loop_
_entity_poly.entity_id
_entity_poly.type
_entity_poly.pdbx_seq_one_letter_code
_entity_poly.pdbx_strand_id
1 'polypeptide(L)'
;APDLVGMGDSGSAPNGSYRFADHSLFLDEWFEKLALNRDITLVMHDWGSALGFHWARRHPERIKGLVYMEAIVRPVTWEEWPEAARGVFQGFRSPSGEEMVLEKNTFVERVLPGSILRKLSDEEMDVYRRPYQNPGESRRPTLTWPREIPIEGEPADVVQVVDQYAQWLATSDVPKLFINAEPGAILTGPQREFCRTLPNQRETTVKGVHFIQEDSPAEIGQAIAEWYRSL
;
A
#
# COMPACT_ATOMS: atom_id res chain seq x y z
N ALA A 1 5.16 11.84 -7.05
CA ALA A 1 4.26 10.91 -6.35
C ALA A 1 2.85 11.20 -6.82
N PRO A 2 2.15 10.26 -7.48
CA PRO A 2 0.77 10.46 -7.90
C PRO A 2 -0.19 10.30 -6.72
N ASP A 3 -1.26 11.10 -6.73
CA ASP A 3 -2.46 10.79 -5.95
C ASP A 3 -3.29 9.77 -6.75
N LEU A 4 -3.68 8.67 -6.12
CA LEU A 4 -4.50 7.65 -6.79
C LEU A 4 -5.88 8.20 -7.13
N VAL A 5 -6.53 7.67 -8.18
CA VAL A 5 -7.88 8.10 -8.59
C VAL A 5 -8.86 8.09 -7.40
N GLY A 6 -9.62 9.17 -7.23
CA GLY A 6 -10.53 9.37 -6.08
C GLY A 6 -9.87 9.63 -4.74
N MET A 7 -8.55 9.79 -4.69
CA MET A 7 -7.78 10.07 -3.47
C MET A 7 -6.97 11.36 -3.65
N GLY A 8 -6.60 12.01 -2.55
CA GLY A 8 -5.80 13.25 -2.60
C GLY A 8 -6.48 14.33 -3.45
N ASP A 9 -5.72 14.93 -4.37
CA ASP A 9 -6.18 15.93 -5.33
C ASP A 9 -6.54 15.32 -6.70
N SER A 10 -6.50 14.00 -6.85
CA SER A 10 -6.94 13.31 -8.06
C SER A 10 -8.47 13.25 -8.14
N GLY A 11 -9.01 13.43 -9.34
CA GLY A 11 -10.45 13.38 -9.59
C GLY A 11 -11.06 11.98 -9.35
N SER A 12 -12.38 11.94 -9.22
CA SER A 12 -13.15 10.69 -9.07
C SER A 12 -13.10 9.82 -10.33
N ALA A 13 -13.19 8.51 -10.16
CA ALA A 13 -13.30 7.58 -11.28
C ALA A 13 -14.62 7.81 -12.03
N PRO A 14 -14.64 7.94 -13.37
CA PRO A 14 -15.86 8.24 -14.13
C PRO A 14 -16.98 7.21 -13.97
N ASN A 15 -16.62 5.95 -13.71
CA ASN A 15 -17.55 4.83 -13.50
C ASN A 15 -17.93 4.63 -12.01
N GLY A 16 -17.37 5.43 -11.10
CA GLY A 16 -17.57 5.30 -9.65
C GLY A 16 -16.91 4.06 -9.02
N SER A 17 -16.10 3.31 -9.78
CA SER A 17 -15.42 2.10 -9.31
C SER A 17 -13.98 2.40 -8.90
N TYR A 18 -13.54 1.75 -7.82
CA TYR A 18 -12.21 1.95 -7.21
C TYR A 18 -11.59 0.60 -6.82
N ARG A 19 -11.84 -0.44 -7.63
CA ARG A 19 -11.20 -1.76 -7.42
C ARG A 19 -9.72 -1.67 -7.76
N PHE A 20 -8.95 -2.66 -7.34
CA PHE A 20 -7.53 -2.76 -7.67
C PHE A 20 -7.29 -2.62 -9.18
N ALA A 21 -8.10 -3.29 -10.00
CA ALA A 21 -8.01 -3.24 -11.46
C ALA A 21 -8.23 -1.82 -12.02
N ASP A 22 -9.17 -1.05 -11.46
CA ASP A 22 -9.41 0.33 -11.88
C ASP A 22 -8.16 1.19 -11.59
N HIS A 23 -7.66 1.13 -10.36
CA HIS A 23 -6.46 1.87 -9.97
C HIS A 23 -5.23 1.48 -10.80
N SER A 24 -5.08 0.19 -11.14
CA SER A 24 -3.99 -0.27 -12.00
C SER A 24 -4.07 0.33 -13.41
N LEU A 25 -5.26 0.49 -13.99
CA LEU A 25 -5.43 1.10 -15.31
C LEU A 25 -5.05 2.59 -15.30
N PHE A 26 -5.51 3.34 -14.28
CA PHE A 26 -5.12 4.74 -14.13
C PHE A 26 -3.61 4.91 -13.94
N LEU A 27 -2.98 4.00 -13.20
CA LEU A 27 -1.53 4.04 -12.99
C LEU A 27 -0.76 3.70 -14.28
N ASP A 28 -1.23 2.74 -15.07
CA ASP A 28 -0.67 2.44 -16.40
C ASP A 28 -0.69 3.69 -17.30
N GLU A 29 -1.84 4.37 -17.38
CA GLU A 29 -1.94 5.62 -18.15
C GLU A 29 -1.04 6.72 -17.61
N TRP A 30 -0.87 6.80 -16.29
CA TRP A 30 0.00 7.79 -15.65
C TRP A 30 1.48 7.58 -16.02
N PHE A 31 1.97 6.34 -15.99
CA PHE A 31 3.34 6.01 -16.40
C PHE A 31 3.60 6.38 -17.87
N GLU A 32 2.65 6.06 -18.75
CA GLU A 32 2.76 6.37 -20.18
C GLU A 32 2.69 7.88 -20.46
N LYS A 33 1.78 8.62 -19.81
CA LYS A 33 1.67 10.08 -19.97
C LYS A 33 2.90 10.84 -19.49
N LEU A 34 3.60 10.33 -18.48
CA LEU A 34 4.86 10.90 -18.02
C LEU A 34 6.08 10.40 -18.79
N ALA A 35 5.89 9.52 -19.79
CA ALA A 35 6.95 8.92 -20.60
C ALA A 35 8.07 8.27 -19.74
N LEU A 36 7.68 7.69 -18.60
CA LEU A 36 8.59 6.96 -17.71
C LEU A 36 8.87 5.58 -18.32
N ASN A 37 9.97 5.48 -19.06
CA ASN A 37 10.23 4.33 -19.93
C ASN A 37 11.45 3.47 -19.54
N ARG A 38 12.29 3.92 -18.60
CA ARG A 38 13.46 3.16 -18.12
C ARG A 38 13.99 3.69 -16.79
N ASP A 39 14.86 2.91 -16.17
CA ASP A 39 15.60 3.25 -14.95
C ASP A 39 14.71 3.69 -13.77
N ILE A 40 13.49 3.17 -13.71
CA ILE A 40 12.48 3.58 -12.73
C ILE A 40 12.77 2.91 -11.39
N THR A 41 12.84 3.72 -10.33
CA THR A 41 12.83 3.21 -8.96
C THR A 41 11.49 3.52 -8.32
N LEU A 42 10.81 2.46 -7.89
CA LEU A 42 9.52 2.58 -7.20
C LEU A 42 9.75 2.64 -5.70
N VAL A 43 9.13 3.59 -5.01
CA VAL A 43 9.08 3.66 -3.55
C VAL A 43 7.63 3.52 -3.14
N MET A 44 7.31 2.42 -2.45
CA MET A 44 5.94 1.94 -2.33
C MET A 44 5.55 1.61 -0.89
N HIS A 45 4.27 1.77 -0.59
CA HIS A 45 3.65 1.50 0.70
C HIS A 45 2.23 0.98 0.49
N ASP A 46 1.80 0.03 1.32
CA ASP A 46 0.42 -0.50 1.34
C ASP A 46 -0.09 -0.89 -0.07
N TRP A 47 -1.27 -0.42 -0.50
CA TRP A 47 -1.81 -0.69 -1.85
C TRP A 47 -0.94 -0.15 -2.98
N GLY A 48 -0.16 0.89 -2.72
CA GLY A 48 0.85 1.38 -3.65
C GLY A 48 1.91 0.31 -3.97
N SER A 49 2.20 -0.61 -3.04
CA SER A 49 3.09 -1.74 -3.30
C SER A 49 2.43 -2.77 -4.20
N ALA A 50 1.18 -3.14 -3.97
CA ALA A 50 0.49 -4.10 -4.84
C ALA A 50 0.40 -3.57 -6.28
N LEU A 51 0.04 -2.29 -6.44
CA LEU A 51 -0.01 -1.62 -7.75
C LEU A 51 1.38 -1.56 -8.41
N GLY A 52 2.39 -1.13 -7.66
CA GLY A 52 3.75 -0.97 -8.20
C GLY A 52 4.45 -2.30 -8.46
N PHE A 53 4.28 -3.33 -7.64
CA PHE A 53 4.78 -4.69 -7.91
C PHE A 53 4.08 -5.31 -9.11
N HIS A 54 2.76 -5.14 -9.22
CA HIS A 54 2.02 -5.61 -10.38
C HIS A 54 2.51 -4.93 -11.68
N TRP A 55 2.78 -3.62 -11.63
CA TRP A 55 3.37 -2.89 -12.75
C TRP A 55 4.79 -3.35 -13.06
N ALA A 56 5.66 -3.43 -12.06
CA ALA A 56 7.06 -3.84 -12.20
C ALA A 56 7.20 -5.24 -12.79
N ARG A 57 6.34 -6.18 -12.39
CA ARG A 57 6.29 -7.53 -12.99
C ARG A 57 5.96 -7.51 -14.48
N ARG A 58 5.09 -6.59 -14.92
CA ARG A 58 4.69 -6.46 -16.34
C ARG A 58 5.71 -5.70 -17.18
N HIS A 59 6.56 -4.88 -16.56
CA HIS A 59 7.57 -4.03 -17.22
C HIS A 59 8.96 -4.16 -16.56
N PRO A 60 9.48 -5.38 -16.35
CA PRO A 60 10.70 -5.59 -15.55
C PRO A 60 11.92 -4.89 -16.14
N GLU A 61 11.99 -4.73 -17.46
CA GLU A 61 13.06 -4.04 -18.18
C GLU A 61 13.12 -2.53 -17.90
N ARG A 62 12.04 -1.95 -17.38
CA ARG A 62 11.97 -0.52 -17.05
C ARG A 62 12.39 -0.22 -15.61
N ILE A 63 12.56 -1.25 -14.79
CA ILE A 63 12.77 -1.10 -13.34
C ILE A 63 14.26 -1.13 -13.02
N LYS A 64 14.74 -0.06 -12.38
CA LYS A 64 16.07 0.02 -11.76
C LYS A 64 16.09 -0.57 -10.35
N GLY A 65 15.01 -0.42 -9.59
CA GLY A 65 14.95 -0.95 -8.23
C GLY A 65 13.61 -0.74 -7.54
N LEU A 66 13.39 -1.46 -6.45
CA LEU A 66 12.15 -1.43 -5.67
C LEU A 66 12.46 -1.13 -4.21
N VAL A 67 11.85 -0.07 -3.67
CA VAL A 67 11.77 0.17 -2.23
C VAL A 67 10.34 -0.10 -1.80
N TYR A 68 10.17 -0.86 -0.73
CA TYR A 68 8.85 -1.13 -0.18
C TYR A 68 8.86 -1.18 1.35
N MET A 69 7.73 -0.78 1.93
CA MET A 69 7.50 -0.76 3.37
C MET A 69 6.03 -1.05 3.64
N GLU A 70 5.72 -1.79 4.72
CA GLU A 70 4.34 -2.12 5.11
C GLU A 70 3.47 -2.49 3.89
N ALA A 71 3.99 -3.44 3.10
CA ALA A 71 3.58 -3.76 1.74
C ALA A 71 2.75 -5.05 1.67
N ILE A 72 1.87 -5.14 0.67
CA ILE A 72 1.18 -6.38 0.31
C ILE A 72 2.13 -7.21 -0.57
N VAL A 73 2.75 -8.24 -0.01
CA VAL A 73 3.80 -9.02 -0.70
C VAL A 73 3.36 -10.42 -1.13
N ARG A 74 2.29 -10.96 -0.53
CA ARG A 74 1.67 -12.25 -0.83
C ARG A 74 0.21 -12.25 -0.35
N PRO A 75 -0.64 -13.17 -0.82
CA PRO A 75 -1.96 -13.39 -0.21
C PRO A 75 -1.82 -13.84 1.25
N VAL A 76 -2.79 -13.55 2.10
CA VAL A 76 -2.72 -13.83 3.55
C VAL A 76 -3.97 -14.54 4.06
N THR A 77 -3.93 -15.03 5.29
CA THR A 77 -5.12 -15.49 6.03
C THR A 77 -5.52 -14.48 7.10
N TRP A 78 -6.71 -14.62 7.70
CA TRP A 78 -7.07 -13.79 8.85
C TRP A 78 -6.18 -14.03 10.07
N GLU A 79 -5.64 -15.24 10.22
CA GLU A 79 -4.70 -15.57 11.31
C GLU A 79 -3.41 -14.75 11.21
N GLU A 80 -2.93 -14.52 9.98
CA GLU A 80 -1.75 -13.71 9.67
C GLU A 80 -2.03 -12.19 9.68
N TRP A 81 -3.30 -11.78 9.74
CA TRP A 81 -3.69 -10.37 9.84
C TRP A 81 -3.58 -9.87 11.28
N PRO A 82 -3.17 -8.60 11.52
CA PRO A 82 -3.02 -8.06 12.87
C PRO A 82 -4.28 -8.23 13.72
N GLU A 83 -4.16 -8.90 14.88
CA GLU A 83 -5.29 -9.23 15.75
C GLU A 83 -6.10 -7.98 16.13
N ALA A 84 -5.41 -6.89 16.50
CA ALA A 84 -6.03 -5.63 16.86
C ALA A 84 -6.84 -4.98 15.72
N ALA A 85 -6.53 -5.30 14.45
CA ALA A 85 -7.20 -4.77 13.28
C ALA A 85 -8.21 -5.76 12.66
N ARG A 86 -8.13 -7.06 12.96
CA ARG A 86 -8.94 -8.11 12.33
C ARG A 86 -10.44 -7.80 12.34
N GLY A 87 -10.98 -7.41 13.49
CA GLY A 87 -12.41 -7.12 13.63
C GLY A 87 -12.89 -5.93 12.81
N VAL A 88 -12.12 -4.83 12.77
CA VAL A 88 -12.52 -3.63 11.99
C VAL A 88 -12.46 -3.90 10.49
N PHE A 89 -11.47 -4.67 10.02
CA PHE A 89 -11.35 -5.04 8.60
C PHE A 89 -12.41 -6.07 8.17
N GLN A 90 -12.79 -7.01 9.03
CA GLN A 90 -13.97 -7.86 8.81
C GLN A 90 -15.25 -7.02 8.69
N GLY A 91 -15.40 -5.98 9.52
CA GLY A 91 -16.50 -5.01 9.43
C GLY A 91 -16.54 -4.27 8.08
N PHE A 92 -15.40 -3.76 7.60
CA PHE A 92 -15.29 -3.12 6.27
C PHE A 92 -15.69 -4.08 5.13
N ARG A 93 -15.36 -5.36 5.27
CA ARG A 93 -15.68 -6.43 4.31
C ARG A 93 -17.10 -7.00 4.45
N SER A 94 -17.94 -6.35 5.24
CA SER A 94 -19.35 -6.71 5.41
C SER A 94 -20.28 -5.58 4.91
N PRO A 95 -21.61 -5.79 4.90
CA PRO A 95 -22.58 -4.72 4.63
C PRO A 95 -22.43 -3.51 5.56
N SER A 96 -21.95 -3.68 6.80
CA SER A 96 -21.74 -2.56 7.74
C SER A 96 -20.63 -1.61 7.28
N GLY A 97 -19.76 -2.05 6.37
CA GLY A 97 -18.66 -1.24 5.84
C GLY A 97 -19.14 0.08 5.20
N GLU A 98 -20.32 0.08 4.57
CA GLU A 98 -20.93 1.29 3.99
C GLU A 98 -21.12 2.37 5.06
N GLU A 99 -21.80 2.05 6.17
CA GLU A 99 -22.01 2.99 7.28
C GLU A 99 -20.68 3.36 7.94
N MET A 100 -19.81 2.37 8.19
CA MET A 100 -18.52 2.57 8.85
C MET A 100 -17.63 3.57 8.11
N VAL A 101 -17.60 3.53 6.79
CA VAL A 101 -16.70 4.37 6.00
C VAL A 101 -17.42 5.57 5.39
N LEU A 102 -18.54 5.37 4.69
CA LEU A 102 -19.19 6.46 3.97
C LEU A 102 -19.82 7.48 4.91
N GLU A 103 -20.37 7.04 6.03
CA GLU A 103 -20.98 7.95 7.01
C GLU A 103 -19.98 8.34 8.10
N LYS A 104 -19.31 7.35 8.71
CA LYS A 104 -18.48 7.55 9.90
C LYS A 104 -16.99 7.81 9.62
N ASN A 105 -16.55 7.72 8.37
CA ASN A 105 -15.16 7.93 7.95
C ASN A 105 -14.13 7.14 8.77
N THR A 106 -14.50 5.92 9.22
CA THR A 106 -13.73 5.19 10.24
C THR A 106 -12.29 4.91 9.80
N PHE A 107 -12.03 4.71 8.51
CA PHE A 107 -10.68 4.50 8.02
C PHE A 107 -9.77 5.70 8.32
N VAL A 108 -10.19 6.90 7.93
CA VAL A 108 -9.41 8.13 8.14
C VAL A 108 -9.43 8.54 9.61
N GLU A 109 -10.58 8.50 10.29
CA GLU A 109 -10.70 9.03 11.64
C GLU A 109 -10.21 8.08 12.75
N ARG A 110 -10.04 6.78 12.46
CA ARG A 110 -9.65 5.77 13.45
C ARG A 110 -8.45 4.94 13.01
N VAL A 111 -8.49 4.34 11.82
CA VAL A 111 -7.44 3.40 11.38
C VAL A 111 -6.12 4.14 11.14
N LEU A 112 -6.16 5.27 10.42
CA LEU A 112 -5.00 6.10 10.16
C LEU A 112 -4.28 6.55 11.45
N PRO A 113 -4.92 7.34 12.36
CA PRO A 113 -4.24 7.80 13.57
C PRO A 113 -3.96 6.67 14.56
N GLY A 114 -4.73 5.58 14.53
CA GLY A 114 -4.47 4.39 15.35
C GLY A 114 -3.27 3.56 14.88
N SER A 115 -2.74 3.83 13.69
CA SER A 115 -1.61 3.11 13.09
C SER A 115 -0.38 4.00 12.88
N ILE A 116 -0.29 5.08 13.65
CA ILE A 116 0.84 6.01 13.77
C ILE A 116 1.22 6.07 15.26
N LEU A 117 2.51 6.01 15.59
CA LEU A 117 2.95 6.04 16.99
C LEU A 117 2.88 7.45 17.58
N ARG A 118 3.27 8.47 16.81
CA ARG A 118 3.11 9.86 17.22
C ARG A 118 1.66 10.34 17.04
N LYS A 119 1.33 11.44 17.71
CA LYS A 119 0.09 12.15 17.43
C LYS A 119 0.31 13.09 16.23
N LEU A 120 -0.52 12.97 15.20
CA LEU A 120 -0.61 13.98 14.14
C LEU A 120 -1.12 15.31 14.72
N SER A 121 -0.59 16.43 14.24
CA SER A 121 -1.17 17.74 14.48
C SER A 121 -2.53 17.83 13.81
N ASP A 122 -3.34 18.82 14.23
CA ASP A 122 -4.64 19.05 13.59
C ASP A 122 -4.47 19.43 12.11
N GLU A 123 -3.42 20.20 11.80
CA GLU A 123 -3.07 20.60 10.42
C GLU A 123 -2.70 19.38 9.55
N GLU A 124 -1.89 18.45 10.07
CA GLU A 124 -1.53 17.22 9.37
C GLU A 124 -2.75 16.32 9.14
N MET A 125 -3.58 16.17 10.19
CA MET A 125 -4.79 15.36 10.10
C MET A 125 -5.81 15.96 9.11
N ASP A 126 -5.91 17.29 9.04
CA ASP A 126 -6.81 17.98 8.11
C ASP A 126 -6.40 17.79 6.64
N VAL A 127 -5.09 17.63 6.36
CA VAL A 127 -4.62 17.23 5.02
C VAL A 127 -5.16 15.84 4.66
N TYR A 128 -5.07 14.87 5.56
CA TYR A 128 -5.62 13.52 5.34
C TYR A 128 -7.14 13.50 5.22
N ARG A 129 -7.84 14.37 5.94
CA ARG A 129 -9.31 14.50 5.87
C ARG A 129 -9.78 15.19 4.59
N ARG A 130 -8.98 16.07 3.99
CA ARG A 130 -9.37 16.95 2.88
C ARG A 130 -10.15 16.23 1.76
N PRO A 131 -9.74 15.05 1.25
CA PRO A 131 -10.48 14.37 0.18
C PRO A 131 -11.80 13.74 0.64
N TYR A 132 -12.01 13.61 1.95
CA TYR A 132 -13.02 12.77 2.59
C TYR A 132 -13.94 13.53 3.54
N GLN A 133 -13.94 14.87 3.49
CA GLN A 133 -14.72 15.72 4.40
C GLN A 133 -16.23 15.43 4.29
N ASN A 134 -16.73 15.24 3.07
CA ASN A 134 -18.15 14.99 2.82
C ASN A 134 -18.48 13.51 3.04
N PRO A 135 -19.56 13.19 3.80
CA PRO A 135 -20.12 11.85 3.84
C PRO A 135 -20.59 11.36 2.46
N GLY A 136 -20.51 10.04 2.23
CA GLY A 136 -20.93 9.39 0.99
C GLY A 136 -19.77 8.97 0.09
N GLU A 137 -20.04 8.94 -1.22
CA GLU A 137 -19.19 8.27 -2.22
C GLU A 137 -17.78 8.86 -2.39
N SER A 138 -17.49 10.09 -1.94
CA SER A 138 -16.11 10.57 -1.90
C SER A 138 -15.20 9.72 -1.00
N ARG A 139 -15.78 8.97 -0.05
CA ARG A 139 -15.08 8.03 0.83
C ARG A 139 -15.05 6.61 0.28
N ARG A 140 -15.65 6.34 -0.88
CA ARG A 140 -15.71 5.01 -1.49
C ARG A 140 -14.33 4.34 -1.62
N PRO A 141 -13.25 5.03 -2.05
CA PRO A 141 -11.94 4.38 -2.17
C PRO A 141 -11.45 3.78 -0.84
N THR A 142 -11.66 4.47 0.28
CA THR A 142 -11.21 4.00 1.60
C THR A 142 -12.02 2.82 2.14
N LEU A 143 -13.17 2.51 1.52
CA LEU A 143 -13.94 1.28 1.78
C LEU A 143 -13.60 0.17 0.78
N THR A 144 -13.39 0.51 -0.49
CA THR A 144 -13.07 -0.49 -1.51
C THR A 144 -11.71 -1.13 -1.26
N TRP A 145 -10.71 -0.35 -0.85
CA TRP A 145 -9.38 -0.89 -0.55
C TRP A 145 -9.36 -2.05 0.46
N PRO A 146 -9.97 -1.94 1.67
CA PRO A 146 -10.03 -3.09 2.58
C PRO A 146 -10.83 -4.28 2.04
N ARG A 147 -11.77 -4.06 1.11
CA ARG A 147 -12.52 -5.13 0.41
C ARG A 147 -11.69 -5.86 -0.65
N GLU A 148 -10.62 -5.25 -1.14
CA GLU A 148 -9.74 -5.84 -2.15
C GLU A 148 -8.59 -6.66 -1.54
N ILE A 149 -8.35 -6.58 -0.22
CA ILE A 149 -7.22 -7.29 0.41
C ILE A 149 -7.33 -8.80 0.12
N PRO A 150 -6.27 -9.45 -0.38
CA PRO A 150 -6.26 -10.87 -0.75
C PRO A 150 -6.21 -11.77 0.50
N ILE A 151 -7.32 -11.87 1.21
CA ILE A 151 -7.44 -12.65 2.46
C ILE A 151 -8.25 -13.92 2.17
N GLU A 152 -7.74 -15.07 2.58
CA GLU A 152 -8.45 -16.37 2.48
C GLU A 152 -8.93 -16.71 1.07
N GLY A 153 -8.18 -16.29 0.05
CA GLY A 153 -8.52 -16.57 -1.35
C GLY A 153 -9.53 -15.58 -1.96
N GLU A 154 -9.92 -14.52 -1.25
CA GLU A 154 -10.85 -13.51 -1.74
C GLU A 154 -10.30 -12.07 -1.66
N PRO A 155 -10.59 -11.21 -2.67
CA PRO A 155 -11.22 -11.55 -3.94
C PRO A 155 -10.24 -12.27 -4.89
N ALA A 156 -10.74 -13.25 -5.65
CA ALA A 156 -9.90 -14.20 -6.39
C ALA A 156 -9.01 -13.55 -7.46
N ASP A 157 -9.49 -12.47 -8.10
CA ASP A 157 -8.73 -11.72 -9.09
C ASP A 157 -7.53 -10.99 -8.47
N VAL A 158 -7.71 -10.37 -7.29
CA VAL A 158 -6.60 -9.72 -6.57
C VAL A 158 -5.64 -10.75 -5.99
N VAL A 159 -6.15 -11.87 -5.46
CA VAL A 159 -5.29 -12.98 -5.01
C VAL A 159 -4.39 -13.48 -6.14
N GLN A 160 -4.95 -13.67 -7.34
CA GLN A 160 -4.18 -14.09 -8.50
C GLN A 160 -3.09 -13.08 -8.87
N VAL A 161 -3.41 -11.78 -8.89
CA VAL A 161 -2.43 -10.73 -9.17
C VAL A 161 -1.29 -10.75 -8.16
N VAL A 162 -1.65 -10.85 -6.88
CA VAL A 162 -0.71 -10.81 -5.75
C VAL A 162 0.20 -12.03 -5.75
N ASP A 163 -0.34 -13.21 -6.00
CA ASP A 163 0.44 -14.45 -6.15
C ASP A 163 1.41 -14.37 -7.34
N GLN A 164 0.97 -13.83 -8.48
CA GLN A 164 1.83 -13.68 -9.66
C GLN A 164 3.04 -12.77 -9.42
N TYR A 165 2.85 -11.62 -8.76
CA TYR A 165 4.01 -10.76 -8.45
C TYR A 165 4.84 -11.29 -7.29
N ALA A 166 4.27 -12.04 -6.35
CA ALA A 166 5.03 -12.70 -5.29
C ALA A 166 6.04 -13.70 -5.89
N GLN A 167 5.60 -14.52 -6.86
CA GLN A 167 6.47 -15.46 -7.57
C GLN A 167 7.58 -14.75 -8.37
N TRP A 168 7.25 -13.62 -9.00
CA TRP A 168 8.25 -12.80 -9.69
C TRP A 168 9.25 -12.17 -8.72
N LEU A 169 8.80 -11.60 -7.60
CA LEU A 169 9.68 -11.03 -6.58
C LEU A 169 10.67 -12.07 -6.06
N ALA A 170 10.24 -13.32 -5.89
CA ALA A 170 11.07 -14.42 -5.39
C ALA A 170 12.17 -14.89 -6.36
N THR A 171 12.10 -14.48 -7.64
CA THR A 171 13.06 -14.90 -8.69
C THR A 171 13.74 -13.74 -9.41
N SER A 172 13.26 -12.51 -9.20
CA SER A 172 13.76 -11.31 -9.88
C SER A 172 15.04 -10.78 -9.24
N ASP A 173 16.07 -10.57 -10.06
CA ASP A 173 17.33 -9.95 -9.63
C ASP A 173 17.26 -8.41 -9.53
N VAL A 174 16.08 -7.80 -9.72
CA VAL A 174 15.91 -6.35 -9.51
C VAL A 174 16.35 -5.99 -8.09
N PRO A 175 17.23 -4.98 -7.88
CA PRO A 175 17.61 -4.56 -6.54
C PRO A 175 16.41 -4.15 -5.69
N LYS A 176 16.39 -4.59 -4.44
CA LYS A 176 15.31 -4.29 -3.48
C LYS A 176 15.84 -3.63 -2.20
N LEU A 177 15.06 -2.72 -1.64
CA LEU A 177 15.19 -2.25 -0.27
C LEU A 177 13.87 -2.53 0.47
N PHE A 178 13.94 -3.45 1.43
CA PHE A 178 12.88 -3.68 2.38
C PHE A 178 13.09 -2.78 3.60
N ILE A 179 12.15 -1.85 3.82
CA ILE A 179 12.12 -1.06 5.06
C ILE A 179 11.13 -1.76 6.00
N ASN A 180 11.69 -2.56 6.90
CA ASN A 180 10.97 -3.22 7.98
C ASN A 180 10.56 -2.21 9.06
N ALA A 181 9.46 -2.49 9.74
CA ALA A 181 8.90 -1.64 10.78
C ALA A 181 8.82 -2.40 12.12
N GLU A 182 9.14 -1.73 13.21
CA GLU A 182 8.91 -2.23 14.58
C GLU A 182 8.08 -1.23 15.40
N PRO A 183 6.92 -1.66 15.97
CA PRO A 183 6.38 -3.03 15.94
C PRO A 183 5.86 -3.50 14.56
N GLY A 184 5.62 -2.59 13.61
CA GLY A 184 5.01 -2.91 12.31
C GLY A 184 3.51 -3.22 12.41
N ALA A 185 2.87 -3.49 11.27
CA ALA A 185 1.49 -3.96 11.22
C ALA A 185 1.31 -5.11 10.24
N ILE A 186 1.10 -4.82 8.95
CA ILE A 186 0.69 -5.84 7.98
C ILE A 186 1.87 -6.66 7.45
N LEU A 187 3.10 -6.14 7.60
CA LEU A 187 4.33 -6.78 7.13
C LEU A 187 5.14 -7.34 8.31
N THR A 188 4.47 -8.15 9.10
CA THR A 188 5.00 -8.90 10.25
C THR A 188 4.87 -10.41 9.99
N GLY A 189 5.34 -11.24 10.92
CA GLY A 189 5.12 -12.70 10.87
C GLY A 189 5.55 -13.37 9.54
N PRO A 190 4.76 -14.32 9.02
CA PRO A 190 5.08 -15.04 7.77
C PRO A 190 5.30 -14.13 6.55
N GLN A 191 4.61 -12.99 6.46
CA GLN A 191 4.79 -12.01 5.37
C GLN A 191 6.17 -11.36 5.42
N ARG A 192 6.65 -11.03 6.62
CA ARG A 192 8.02 -10.53 6.84
C ARG A 192 9.07 -11.57 6.49
N GLU A 193 8.87 -12.81 6.93
CA GLU A 193 9.80 -13.90 6.63
C GLU A 193 9.85 -14.20 5.13
N PHE A 194 8.72 -14.10 4.42
CA PHE A 194 8.71 -14.16 2.96
C PHE A 194 9.62 -13.08 2.34
N CYS A 195 9.52 -11.83 2.79
CA CYS A 195 10.38 -10.74 2.32
C CYS A 195 11.86 -11.05 2.48
N ARG A 196 12.25 -11.68 3.59
CA ARG A 196 13.64 -12.03 3.90
C ARG A 196 14.22 -13.14 3.02
N THR A 197 13.38 -13.83 2.26
CA THR A 197 13.83 -14.82 1.26
C THR A 197 14.05 -14.22 -0.13
N LEU A 198 13.63 -12.97 -0.37
CA LEU A 198 13.72 -12.37 -1.70
C LEU A 198 15.19 -12.09 -2.09
N PRO A 199 15.60 -12.40 -3.33
CA PRO A 199 16.98 -12.19 -3.80
C PRO A 199 17.31 -10.71 -3.98
N ASN A 200 18.61 -10.38 -4.01
CA ASN A 200 19.13 -9.03 -4.25
C ASN A 200 18.44 -7.92 -3.42
N GLN A 201 18.26 -8.19 -2.12
CA GLN A 201 17.58 -7.29 -1.21
C GLN A 201 18.49 -6.81 -0.08
N ARG A 202 18.36 -5.53 0.27
CA ARG A 202 18.83 -5.00 1.55
C ARG A 202 17.64 -4.76 2.47
N GLU A 203 17.86 -4.88 3.77
CA GLU A 203 16.86 -4.61 4.80
C GLU A 203 17.37 -3.51 5.74
N THR A 204 16.49 -2.60 6.13
CA THR A 204 16.67 -1.72 7.29
C THR A 204 15.42 -1.82 8.16
N THR A 205 15.53 -1.50 9.44
CA THR A 205 14.38 -1.46 10.36
C THR A 205 14.24 -0.07 10.94
N VAL A 206 13.01 0.46 10.92
CA VAL A 206 12.64 1.75 11.51
C VAL A 206 11.51 1.58 12.51
N LYS A 207 11.29 2.61 13.33
CA LYS A 207 10.19 2.63 14.29
C LYS A 207 8.88 3.01 13.58
N GLY A 208 7.81 2.29 13.85
CA GLY A 208 6.48 2.61 13.30
C GLY A 208 5.50 1.45 13.35
N VAL A 209 4.21 1.74 13.10
CA VAL A 209 3.15 0.74 12.96
C VAL A 209 2.88 0.46 11.48
N HIS A 210 1.94 1.19 10.85
CA HIS A 210 1.62 0.99 9.43
C HIS A 210 2.01 2.20 8.58
N PHE A 211 1.67 3.41 9.02
CA PHE A 211 2.03 4.66 8.33
C PHE A 211 3.39 5.17 8.81
N ILE A 212 4.41 4.34 8.62
CA ILE A 212 5.75 4.54 9.20
C ILE A 212 6.47 5.80 8.70
N GLN A 213 5.99 6.38 7.61
CA GLN A 213 6.45 7.66 7.09
C GLN A 213 6.18 8.80 8.06
N GLU A 214 5.17 8.67 8.92
CA GLU A 214 4.86 9.67 9.93
C GLU A 214 5.72 9.52 11.18
N ASP A 215 6.27 8.33 11.45
CA ASP A 215 7.05 8.05 12.66
C ASP A 215 8.56 8.17 12.42
N SER A 216 9.07 7.68 11.28
CA SER A 216 10.50 7.63 10.95
C SER A 216 10.83 8.19 9.54
N PRO A 217 10.31 9.38 9.14
CA PRO A 217 10.53 9.91 7.78
C PRO A 217 12.01 10.13 7.44
N ALA A 218 12.80 10.61 8.40
CA ALA A 218 14.21 10.90 8.20
C ALA A 218 15.03 9.62 7.96
N GLU A 219 14.82 8.59 8.78
CA GLU A 219 15.49 7.29 8.66
C GLU A 219 15.13 6.60 7.35
N ILE A 220 13.84 6.64 6.97
CA ILE A 220 13.35 6.12 5.69
C ILE A 220 14.05 6.83 4.52
N GLY A 221 14.03 8.16 4.51
CA GLY A 221 14.64 8.96 3.44
C GLY A 221 16.16 8.72 3.32
N GLN A 222 16.86 8.62 4.45
CA GLN A 222 18.28 8.33 4.48
C GLN A 222 18.59 6.93 3.92
N ALA A 223 17.86 5.91 4.38
CA ALA A 223 18.05 4.53 3.90
C ALA A 223 17.82 4.41 2.39
N ILE A 224 16.78 5.07 1.86
CA ILE A 224 16.50 5.11 0.43
C ILE A 224 17.66 5.78 -0.32
N ALA A 225 18.12 6.94 0.14
CA ALA A 225 19.18 7.69 -0.53
C ALA A 225 20.51 6.93 -0.53
N GLU A 226 20.87 6.27 0.57
CA GLU A 226 22.09 5.45 0.68
C GLU A 226 22.02 4.22 -0.21
N TRP A 227 20.90 3.50 -0.17
CA TRP A 227 20.68 2.35 -1.03
C TRP A 227 20.74 2.73 -2.52
N TYR A 228 20.04 3.80 -2.93
CA TYR A 228 19.98 4.24 -4.32
C TYR A 228 21.36 4.62 -4.89
N ARG A 229 22.24 5.24 -4.08
CA ARG A 229 23.61 5.57 -4.50
C ARG A 229 24.49 4.35 -4.74
N SER A 230 24.10 3.18 -4.23
CA SER A 230 24.84 1.94 -4.39
C SER A 230 24.34 1.05 -5.55
N LEU A 231 23.34 1.52 -6.31
CA LEU A 231 22.80 0.85 -7.50
C LEU A 231 23.58 1.18 -8.77
#